data_AF-A0A267TEF2-F1
#
_entry.id   AF-A0A267TEF2-F1
#
_cell.length_a   1.000
_cell.length_b   1.000
_cell.length_c   1.000
_cell.angle_alpha   90.00
_cell.angle_beta   90.00
_cell.angle_gamma   90.00
#
_symmetry.space_group_name_H-M   'P 1'
#
loop_
_entity.id
_entity.type
_entity.pdbx_description
1 polymer ?
#
loop_
_entity_poly.entity_id
_entity_poly.type
_entity_poly.pdbx_seq_one_letter_code
_entity_poly.pdbx_strand_id
1 'polypeptide(L)'
;MTDFLSASQHETYFKIYSSSAGSGKTYTLAKEYIKLALRSKSPWYFNHILAVTFTNKAAGEMKERILKYLRIFPVTTHKSKRLNKDFLIRF
;
A
#
# COMPACT_ATOMS: atom_id res chain seq x y z
N MET A 1 7.05 -41.92 -9.35
CA MET A 1 5.81 -41.15 -9.60
C MET A 1 5.37 -40.57 -8.26
N THR A 2 6.20 -39.67 -7.76
CA THR A 2 6.12 -39.04 -6.44
C THR A 2 6.16 -37.53 -6.71
N ASP A 3 5.45 -36.78 -5.87
CA ASP A 3 5.49 -35.31 -5.74
C ASP A 3 4.44 -34.48 -6.49
N PHE A 4 3.17 -34.91 -6.47
CA PHE A 4 2.02 -34.04 -6.81
C PHE A 4 1.29 -33.46 -5.58
N LEU A 5 1.86 -33.59 -4.39
CA LEU A 5 1.31 -33.07 -3.14
C LEU A 5 2.33 -32.21 -2.38
N SER A 6 2.85 -31.16 -3.03
CA SER A 6 3.31 -29.98 -2.31
C SER A 6 2.26 -28.89 -2.49
N ALA A 7 1.11 -29.06 -1.82
CA ALA A 7 0.13 -28.00 -1.67
C ALA A 7 0.86 -26.77 -1.12
N SER A 8 0.82 -25.70 -1.90
CA SER A 8 1.42 -24.40 -1.65
C SER A 8 1.30 -24.00 -0.18
N GLN A 9 2.42 -23.95 0.53
CA GLN A 9 2.48 -23.28 1.81
C GLN A 9 2.14 -21.81 1.57
N HIS A 10 0.94 -21.38 1.96
CA HIS A 10 0.63 -19.98 2.08
C HIS A 10 1.40 -19.44 3.28
N GLU A 11 2.67 -19.10 3.06
CA GLU A 11 3.45 -18.28 3.98
C GLU A 11 2.69 -16.96 4.17
N THR A 12 1.99 -16.82 5.29
CA THR A 12 1.44 -15.53 5.73
C THR A 12 2.63 -14.62 6.05
N TYR A 13 3.09 -13.89 5.03
CA TYR A 13 4.26 -13.03 5.13
C TYR A 13 3.99 -11.88 6.11
N PHE A 14 4.46 -12.04 7.35
CA PHE A 14 4.44 -10.98 8.35
C PHE A 14 5.62 -10.03 8.12
N LYS A 15 5.32 -8.84 7.57
CA LYS A 15 6.35 -7.85 7.23
C LYS A 15 6.55 -6.85 8.37
N ILE A 16 7.74 -6.84 8.96
CA ILE A 16 8.13 -5.88 10.00
C ILE A 16 8.88 -4.71 9.39
N TYR A 17 8.46 -3.49 9.71
CA TYR A 17 9.12 -2.25 9.30
C TYR A 17 9.82 -1.58 10.50
N SER A 18 11.10 -1.84 10.69
CA SER A 18 11.92 -1.14 11.69
C SER A 18 12.29 0.25 11.18
N SER A 19 12.07 1.28 11.99
CA SER A 19 12.29 2.67 11.56
C SER A 19 12.59 3.61 12.75
N SER A 20 13.69 4.36 12.68
CA SER A 20 14.12 5.32 13.71
C SER A 20 13.23 6.57 13.74
N ALA A 21 13.35 7.42 14.76
CA ALA A 21 12.65 8.71 14.78
C ALA A 21 13.01 9.53 13.53
N GLY A 22 12.03 10.22 12.94
CA GLY A 22 12.24 11.05 11.75
C GLY A 22 12.44 10.30 10.41
N SER A 23 12.60 8.98 10.40
CA SER A 23 12.88 8.19 9.18
C SER A 23 11.68 7.97 8.23
N GLY A 24 10.53 8.58 8.50
CA GLY A 24 9.37 8.47 7.61
C GLY A 24 8.56 7.17 7.76
N LYS A 25 8.47 6.58 8.96
CA LYS A 25 7.62 5.37 9.18
C LYS A 25 6.19 5.55 8.67
N THR A 26 5.56 6.67 9.00
CA THR A 26 4.19 6.98 8.59
C THR A 26 4.06 7.15 7.08
N TYR A 27 5.11 7.63 6.40
CA TYR A 27 5.16 7.69 4.93
C TYR A 27 5.13 6.27 4.35
N THR A 28 6.00 5.39 4.86
CA THR A 28 6.09 4.00 4.43
C THR A 28 4.77 3.25 4.63
N LEU A 29 4.14 3.38 5.80
CA LEU A 29 2.86 2.72 6.09
C LEU A 29 1.72 3.21 5.18
N ALA A 30 1.64 4.51 4.91
CA ALA A 30 0.62 5.06 4.01
C ALA A 30 0.79 4.53 2.57
N LYS A 31 2.03 4.42 2.10
CA LYS A 31 2.36 3.84 0.78
C LYS A 31 1.97 2.36 0.70
N GLU A 32 2.29 1.57 1.72
CA GLU A 32 1.93 0.15 1.77
C GLU A 32 0.41 -0.06 1.85
N TYR A 33 -0.31 0.80 2.58
CA TYR A 33 -1.77 0.79 2.59
C TYR A 33 -2.33 1.00 1.17
N ILE A 34 -1.86 2.01 0.45
CA ILE A 34 -2.31 2.28 -0.93
C ILE A 34 -2.01 1.10 -1.85
N LYS A 35 -0.82 0.51 -1.75
CA LYS A 35 -0.45 -0.68 -2.53
C LYS A 35 -1.39 -1.86 -2.27
N LEU A 36 -1.77 -2.09 -1.01
CA LEU A 36 -2.75 -3.12 -0.65
C LEU A 36 -4.16 -2.77 -1.15
N ALA A 37 -4.58 -1.51 -1.04
CA ALA A 37 -5.89 -1.03 -1.47
C ALA A 37 -6.10 -1.19 -2.98
N LEU A 38 -5.04 -0.96 -3.76
CA LEU A 38 -5.05 -1.01 -5.23
C LEU A 38 -4.68 -2.38 -5.81
N ARG A 39 -4.44 -3.40 -4.97
CA ARG A 39 -4.07 -4.76 -5.44
C ARG A 39 -5.18 -5.42 -6.27
N SER A 40 -6.44 -5.07 -5.99
CA SER A 40 -7.61 -5.63 -6.68
C SER A 40 -8.22 -4.62 -7.63
N LYS A 41 -8.85 -5.10 -8.71
CA LYS A 41 -9.68 -4.27 -9.60
C LYS A 41 -11.00 -3.84 -8.95
N SER A 42 -11.40 -4.48 -7.84
CA SER A 42 -12.60 -4.09 -7.11
C SER A 42 -12.40 -2.72 -6.45
N PRO A 43 -13.26 -1.73 -6.74
CA PRO A 43 -13.14 -0.40 -6.13
C PRO A 43 -13.38 -0.41 -4.61
N TRP A 44 -13.95 -1.50 -4.07
CA TRP A 44 -14.29 -1.65 -2.66
C TRP A 44 -13.22 -2.43 -1.87
N TYR A 45 -12.13 -2.86 -2.50
CA TYR A 45 -11.17 -3.77 -1.87
C TYR A 45 -10.50 -3.18 -0.61
N PHE A 46 -10.34 -1.86 -0.56
CA PHE A 46 -9.79 -1.16 0.60
C PHE A 46 -10.60 -1.39 1.89
N ASN A 47 -11.90 -1.74 1.79
CA ASN A 47 -12.76 -2.06 2.94
C ASN A 47 -12.28 -3.31 3.70
N HIS A 48 -11.45 -4.15 3.08
CA HIS A 48 -10.87 -5.34 3.72
C HIS A 48 -9.54 -5.05 4.44
N ILE A 49 -9.08 -3.80 4.46
CA ILE A 49 -7.78 -3.43 5.06
C ILE A 49 -8.02 -2.69 6.37
N LEU A 50 -7.58 -3.30 7.47
CA LEU A 50 -7.56 -2.67 8.79
C LEU A 50 -6.19 -2.02 9.04
N ALA A 51 -6.18 -0.70 9.22
CA ALA A 51 -5.02 0.05 9.67
C ALA A 51 -5.26 0.54 11.11
N VAL A 52 -4.33 0.25 12.01
CA VAL A 52 -4.45 0.56 13.45
C VAL A 52 -3.29 1.46 13.88
N THR A 53 -3.57 2.43 14.74
CA THR A 53 -2.58 3.34 15.34
C THR A 53 -2.84 3.49 16.83
N PHE A 54 -1.83 3.93 17.59
CA PHE A 54 -1.96 4.12 19.04
C PHE A 54 -2.98 5.19 19.46
N THR A 55 -3.24 6.19 18.63
CA THR A 55 -4.17 7.28 18.93
C THR A 55 -5.10 7.58 17.76
N ASN A 56 -6.28 8.12 18.04
CA ASN A 56 -7.23 8.58 17.02
C ASN A 56 -6.66 9.70 16.15
N LYS A 57 -5.87 10.60 16.75
CA LYS A 57 -5.19 11.68 16.02
C LYS A 57 -4.24 11.12 14.96
N ALA A 58 -3.41 10.13 15.33
CA ALA A 58 -2.51 9.48 14.39
C ALA A 58 -3.25 8.75 13.26
N ALA A 59 -4.40 8.12 13.56
CA ALA A 59 -5.27 7.52 12.55
C ALA A 59 -5.79 8.57 11.55
N GLY A 60 -6.26 9.72 12.06
CA GLY A 60 -6.70 10.86 11.25
C GLY A 60 -5.61 11.38 10.32
N GLU A 61 -4.41 11.63 10.86
CA GLU A 61 -3.25 12.07 10.09
C GLU A 61 -2.83 11.06 9.01
N MET A 62 -2.91 9.75 9.31
CA MET A 62 -2.63 8.70 8.33
C MET A 62 -3.67 8.69 7.20
N LYS A 63 -4.96 8.84 7.51
CA LYS A 63 -6.04 8.94 6.52
C LYS A 63 -5.84 10.14 5.59
N GLU A 64 -5.59 11.32 6.14
CA GLU A 64 -5.35 12.53 5.35
C GLU A 64 -4.17 12.37 4.40
N ARG A 65 -3.09 11.74 4.87
CA ARG A 65 -1.90 11.46 4.06
C ARG A 65 -2.18 10.51 2.90
N ILE A 66 -2.93 9.43 3.15
CA ILE A 66 -3.36 8.49 2.10
C ILE A 66 -4.18 9.23 1.03
N LEU A 67 -5.17 10.02 1.44
CA LEU A 67 -6.01 10.79 0.52
C LEU A 67 -5.19 11.82 -0.27
N LYS A 68 -4.23 12.48 0.38
CA LYS A 68 -3.30 13.41 -0.29
C LYS A 68 -2.50 12.70 -1.37
N TYR A 69 -1.95 11.51 -1.09
CA TYR A 69 -1.21 10.75 -2.08
C TYR A 69 -2.11 10.36 -3.26
N LEU A 70 -3.30 9.81 -2.99
CA LEU A 70 -4.27 9.44 -4.02
C LEU A 70 -4.66 10.61 -4.93
N ARG A 71 -4.75 11.84 -4.41
CA ARG A 71 -5.02 13.06 -5.22
C ARG A 71 -3.84 13.51 -6.08
N ILE A 72 -2.61 13.19 -5.67
CA ILE A 72 -1.40 13.53 -6.43
C ILE A 72 -1.17 12.52 -7.56
N PHE A 73 -1.75 11.31 -7.49
CA PHE A 73 -1.72 10.40 -8.64
C PHE A 73 -2.37 11.10 -9.84
N PRO A 74 -1.63 11.32 -10.95
CA PRO A 74 -2.24 11.88 -12.14
C PRO A 74 -3.33 10.92 -12.60
N VAL A 75 -4.56 11.41 -12.71
CA VAL A 75 -5.61 10.71 -13.45
C VAL A 75 -5.13 10.69 -14.89
N THR A 76 -4.48 9.60 -15.31
CA THR A 76 -4.01 9.46 -16.67
C THR A 76 -5.22 9.23 -17.58
N THR A 77 -5.84 10.31 -18.02
CA THR A 77 -6.80 10.30 -19.12
C THR A 77 -6.01 10.06 -20.41
N HIS A 78 -5.89 8.79 -20.80
CA HIS A 78 -5.59 8.25 -22.14
C HIS A 78 -4.41 8.73 -23.01
N LYS A 79 -3.50 9.63 -22.61
CA LYS A 79 -2.24 9.85 -23.36
C LYS A 79 -1.03 10.11 -22.46
N SER A 80 -0.31 9.06 -22.08
CA SER A 80 1.17 9.01 -22.08
C SER A 80 1.66 7.74 -21.39
N LYS A 81 2.12 6.75 -22.17
CA LYS A 81 2.74 5.51 -21.68
C LYS A 81 4.15 5.73 -21.07
N ARG A 82 4.61 6.97 -20.90
CA ARG A 82 5.99 7.29 -20.47
C ARG A 82 6.12 7.95 -19.09
N LEU A 83 5.03 8.31 -18.43
CA LEU A 83 5.07 9.04 -17.13
C LEU A 83 4.87 8.17 -15.87
N ASN A 84 4.64 6.86 -16.00
CA ASN A 84 4.21 6.04 -14.85
C ASN A 84 5.31 5.22 -14.16
N LYS A 85 6.51 5.08 -14.75
CA LYS A 85 7.58 4.33 -14.07
C LYS A 85 8.23 5.17 -12.97
N ASP A 86 8.57 6.42 -13.23
CA ASP A 86 9.30 7.25 -12.25
C ASP A 86 8.48 7.62 -11.02
N PHE A 87 7.15 7.75 -11.17
CA PHE A 87 6.24 7.97 -10.04
C PHE A 87 6.11 6.72 -9.17
N LEU A 88 6.04 5.53 -9.76
CA LEU A 88 6.03 4.26 -9.03
C LEU A 88 7.40 3.89 -8.43
N ILE A 89 8.51 4.41 -8.99
CA ILE A 89 9.86 4.19 -8.47
C ILE A 89 10.20 5.16 -7.33
N ARG A 90 9.53 6.32 -7.26
CA ARG A 90 9.55 7.23 -6.10
C ARG A 90 8.44 6.94 -5.07
N PHE A 91 7.40 6.20 -5.47
CA PHE A 91 6.60 5.34 -4.61
C PHE A 91 7.23 3.94 -4.55
#